data_AF-A0A0J6KFG6-F1
#
_entry.id   AF-A0A0J6KFG6-F1
#
_cell.length_a   1.000
_cell.length_b   1.000
_cell.length_c   1.000
_cell.angle_alpha   90.00
_cell.angle_beta   90.00
_cell.angle_gamma   90.00
#
_symmetry.space_group_name_H-M   'P 1'
#
loop_
_entity.id
_entity.type
_entity.pdbx_description
1 polymer ?
#
loop_
_entity_poly.entity_id
_entity_poly.type
_entity_poly.pdbx_seq_one_letter_code
_entity_poly.pdbx_strand_id
1 'polypeptide(L)'
;MINTDQIWIDDITTLILNARSNAGITDTEIKQAINSTNQLIAKYKGTASLPMEIVNVLIDMQASLITSADWHKNEKKQIAMSENIYKTALLLSNLARDITV
;
A
#
# COMPACT_ATOMS: atom_id res chain seq x y z
N MET A 1 4.63 -17.68 16.09
CA MET A 1 5.42 -16.63 15.40
C MET A 1 4.46 -15.77 14.63
N ILE A 2 4.57 -14.45 14.74
CA ILE A 2 3.78 -13.52 13.93
C ILE A 2 4.34 -13.59 12.50
N ASN A 3 3.49 -13.92 11.52
CA ASN A 3 3.90 -13.95 10.12
C ASN A 3 3.83 -12.52 9.54
N THR A 4 4.93 -11.79 9.61
CA THR A 4 5.04 -10.40 9.12
C THR A 4 4.63 -10.27 7.65
N ASP A 5 4.91 -11.28 6.82
CA ASP A 5 4.59 -11.23 5.40
C ASP A 5 3.08 -11.26 5.20
N GLN A 6 2.41 -12.23 5.85
CA GLN A 6 0.97 -12.37 5.75
C GLN A 6 0.24 -11.14 6.28
N ILE A 7 0.66 -10.61 7.42
CA ILE A 7 0.05 -9.39 7.99
C ILE A 7 0.18 -8.22 7.02
N TRP A 8 1.36 -8.04 6.44
CA TRP A 8 1.57 -6.97 5.47
C TRP A 8 0.73 -7.18 4.21
N ILE A 9 0.67 -8.40 3.68
CA ILE A 9 -0.19 -8.74 2.53
C ILE A 9 -1.65 -8.42 2.83
N ASP A 10 -2.15 -8.81 4.02
CA ASP A 10 -3.54 -8.59 4.43
C ASP A 10 -3.87 -7.10 4.58
N ASP A 11 -2.98 -6.33 5.22
CA ASP A 11 -3.14 -4.88 5.39
C ASP A 11 -3.14 -4.15 4.04
N ILE A 12 -2.21 -4.48 3.14
CA ILE A 12 -2.13 -3.87 1.81
C ILE A 12 -3.32 -4.26 0.95
N THR A 13 -3.73 -5.52 0.98
CA THR A 13 -4.90 -5.99 0.23
C THR A 13 -6.17 -5.30 0.71
N THR A 14 -6.33 -5.14 2.02
CA THR A 14 -7.46 -4.40 2.62
C THR A 14 -7.46 -2.94 2.16
N LEU A 15 -6.31 -2.28 2.21
CA LEU A 15 -6.16 -0.90 1.73
C LEU A 15 -6.55 -0.76 0.26
N ILE A 16 -6.10 -1.68 -0.61
CA ILE A 16 -6.42 -1.71 -2.04
C ILE A 16 -7.93 -1.88 -2.25
N LEU A 17 -8.56 -2.83 -1.55
CA LEU A 17 -9.99 -3.09 -1.67
C LEU A 17 -10.81 -1.85 -1.25
N ASN A 18 -10.41 -1.19 -0.17
CA ASN A 18 -11.13 -0.02 0.33
C ASN A 18 -10.89 1.21 -0.55
N ALA A 19 -9.69 1.38 -1.12
CA ALA A 19 -9.40 2.41 -2.11
C ALA A 19 -10.29 2.30 -3.35
N ARG A 20 -10.72 1.10 -3.74
CA ARG A 20 -11.63 0.86 -4.87
C ARG A 20 -13.11 1.05 -4.50
N SER A 21 -13.42 1.34 -3.24
CA SER A 21 -14.79 1.53 -2.76
C SER A 21 -15.22 3.00 -2.90
N ASN A 22 -16.53 3.26 -2.88
CA ASN A 22 -17.04 4.64 -2.86
C ASN A 22 -16.59 5.44 -1.62
N ALA A 23 -16.30 4.75 -0.51
CA ALA A 23 -15.85 5.38 0.73
C ALA A 23 -14.35 5.75 0.67
N GLY A 24 -13.58 5.06 -0.16
CA GLY A 24 -12.13 5.20 -0.23
C GLY A 24 -11.41 4.65 0.99
N ILE A 25 -10.24 5.22 1.29
CA ILE A 25 -9.37 4.80 2.40
C ILE A 25 -9.50 5.71 3.61
N THR A 26 -9.24 5.14 4.78
CA THR A 26 -9.26 5.81 6.08
C THR A 26 -7.86 5.96 6.67
N ASP A 27 -7.68 6.91 7.58
CA ASP A 27 -6.41 7.11 8.29
C ASP A 27 -5.97 5.86 9.08
N THR A 28 -6.92 5.05 9.55
CA THR A 28 -6.63 3.81 10.27
C THR A 28 -5.96 2.80 9.34
N GLU A 29 -6.52 2.58 8.15
CA GLU A 29 -5.97 1.65 7.16
C GLU A 29 -4.62 2.13 6.65
N ILE A 30 -4.47 3.44 6.43
CA ILE A 30 -3.19 4.04 6.04
C ILE A 30 -2.14 3.78 7.12
N LYS A 31 -2.47 4.01 8.41
CA LYS A 31 -1.55 3.74 9.53
C LYS A 31 -1.19 2.26 9.64
N GLN A 32 -2.14 1.37 9.44
CA GLN A 32 -1.90 -0.08 9.45
C GLN A 32 -0.92 -0.47 8.34
N ALA A 33 -1.20 -0.06 7.09
CA ALA A 33 -0.34 -0.32 5.94
C ALA A 33 1.09 0.24 6.14
N ILE A 34 1.23 1.46 6.68
CA ILE A 34 2.55 2.04 6.99
C ILE A 34 3.27 1.19 8.06
N ASN A 35 2.57 0.82 9.13
CA ASN A 35 3.17 0.06 10.23
C ASN A 35 3.64 -1.32 9.78
N SER A 36 2.82 -2.07 9.05
CA SER A 36 3.22 -3.38 8.53
C SER A 36 4.30 -3.26 7.46
N THR A 37 4.29 -2.20 6.64
CA THR A 37 5.38 -1.94 5.68
C THR A 37 6.71 -1.69 6.41
N ASN A 38 6.71 -0.93 7.50
CA ASN A 38 7.90 -0.74 8.33
C ASN A 38 8.41 -2.04 8.96
N GLN A 39 7.50 -2.93 9.37
CA GLN A 39 7.89 -4.27 9.85
C GLN A 39 8.48 -5.13 8.74
N LEU A 40 7.91 -5.06 7.53
CA LEU A 40 8.42 -5.76 6.35
C LEU A 40 9.83 -5.25 5.99
N ILE A 41 10.06 -3.93 6.01
CA ILE A 41 11.39 -3.32 5.83
C ILE A 41 12.34 -3.87 6.88
N ALA A 42 11.98 -3.83 8.16
CA ALA A 42 12.85 -4.32 9.24
C ALA A 42 13.23 -5.81 9.06
N LYS A 43 12.33 -6.62 8.47
CA LYS A 43 12.59 -8.04 8.18
C LYS A 43 13.53 -8.24 7.00
N TYR A 44 13.38 -7.47 5.92
CA TYR A 44 14.05 -7.71 4.65
C TYR A 44 15.18 -6.74 4.31
N LYS A 45 15.39 -5.69 5.10
CA LYS A 45 16.45 -4.71 4.86
C LYS A 45 17.82 -5.39 4.81
N GLY A 46 18.58 -5.11 3.75
CA GLY A 46 19.89 -5.71 3.49
C GLY A 46 19.85 -7.19 3.08
N THR A 47 18.67 -7.78 2.88
CA THR A 47 18.55 -9.12 2.29
C THR A 47 18.75 -9.06 0.78
N ALA A 48 19.33 -10.12 0.20
CA ALA A 48 19.66 -10.15 -1.23
C ALA A 48 18.43 -10.29 -2.14
N SER A 49 17.27 -10.68 -1.60
CA SER A 49 16.07 -10.97 -2.38
C SER A 49 14.81 -10.88 -1.54
N LEU A 50 13.74 -10.37 -2.16
CA LEU A 50 12.39 -10.45 -1.62
C LEU A 50 11.66 -11.71 -2.13
N PRO A 51 10.76 -12.29 -1.32
CA PRO A 51 9.83 -13.29 -1.82
C PRO A 51 9.01 -12.73 -2.98
N MET A 52 8.78 -13.55 -4.01
CA MET A 52 8.03 -13.13 -5.20
C MET A 52 6.62 -12.65 -4.86
N GLU A 53 5.99 -13.24 -3.83
CA GLU A 53 4.67 -12.83 -3.35
C GLU A 53 4.66 -11.38 -2.85
N ILE A 54 5.68 -10.97 -2.10
CA ILE A 54 5.84 -9.59 -1.64
C ILE A 54 6.03 -8.64 -2.82
N VAL A 55 6.86 -9.03 -3.79
CA VAL A 55 7.09 -8.24 -5.02
C VAL A 55 5.78 -8.05 -5.80
N ASN A 56 4.99 -9.10 -5.97
CA ASN A 56 3.70 -9.03 -6.67
C ASN A 56 2.73 -8.08 -5.97
N VAL A 57 2.61 -8.16 -4.64
CA VAL A 57 1.72 -7.28 -3.88
C VAL A 57 2.20 -5.82 -3.94
N LEU A 58 3.51 -5.54 -3.95
CA LEU A 58 4.04 -4.19 -4.14
C LEU A 58 3.64 -3.59 -5.50
N ILE A 59 3.73 -4.38 -6.57
CA ILE A 59 3.34 -3.97 -7.92
C ILE A 59 1.82 -3.71 -7.99
N ASP A 60 1.03 -4.67 -7.50
CA ASP A 60 -0.43 -4.58 -7.49
C ASP A 60 -0.92 -3.39 -6.66
N MET A 61 -0.29 -3.12 -5.52
CA MET A 61 -0.57 -1.96 -4.67
C MET A 61 -0.41 -0.66 -5.45
N GLN A 62 0.72 -0.46 -6.12
CA GLN A 62 0.96 0.79 -6.86
C GLN A 62 -0.04 1.00 -7.99
N ALA A 63 -0.24 -0.02 -8.84
CA ALA A 63 -1.19 0.08 -9.94
C ALA A 63 -2.62 0.32 -9.44
N SER A 64 -3.02 -0.37 -8.37
CA SER A 64 -4.37 -0.29 -7.82
C SER A 64 -4.67 1.04 -7.16
N LEU A 65 -3.75 1.56 -6.35
CA LEU A 65 -3.95 2.84 -5.67
C LEU A 65 -3.97 4.00 -6.67
N ILE A 66 -3.09 4.01 -7.67
CA ILE A 66 -3.09 5.03 -8.73
C ILE A 66 -4.42 5.00 -9.50
N THR A 67 -4.83 3.82 -9.95
CA THR A 67 -6.10 3.66 -10.68
C THR A 67 -7.30 4.10 -9.85
N SER A 68 -7.31 3.75 -8.56
CA SER A 68 -8.37 4.14 -7.63
C SER A 68 -8.40 5.66 -7.40
N ALA A 69 -7.24 6.28 -7.26
CA ALA A 69 -7.13 7.73 -7.12
C ALA A 69 -7.67 8.45 -8.38
N ASP A 70 -7.34 7.97 -9.58
CA ASP A 70 -7.89 8.50 -10.82
C ASP A 70 -9.40 8.30 -10.93
N TRP A 71 -9.90 7.15 -10.54
CA TRP A 71 -11.33 6.87 -10.50
C TRP A 71 -12.08 7.84 -9.55
N HIS A 72 -11.56 8.03 -8.33
CA HIS A 72 -12.12 9.00 -7.38
C HIS A 72 -12.13 10.43 -7.94
N LYS A 73 -11.05 10.84 -8.62
CA LYS A 73 -10.95 12.17 -9.24
C LYS A 73 -11.89 12.34 -10.43
N ASN A 74 -11.81 11.42 -11.38
CA ASN A 74 -12.39 11.59 -12.71
C ASN A 74 -13.85 11.16 -12.75
N GLU A 75 -14.19 10.05 -12.11
CA GLU A 75 -15.56 9.51 -12.12
C GLU A 75 -16.38 10.00 -10.92
N LYS A 76 -15.83 9.93 -9.71
CA LYS A 76 -16.57 10.30 -8.48
C LYS A 76 -16.52 11.79 -8.15
N LYS A 77 -15.64 12.55 -8.78
CA LYS A 77 -15.37 13.97 -8.48
C LYS A 77 -14.97 14.21 -7.01
N GLN A 78 -14.40 13.19 -6.36
CA GLN A 78 -13.92 13.22 -4.97
C GLN A 78 -12.42 13.55 -4.93
N ILE A 79 -12.09 14.82 -5.18
CA ILE A 79 -10.69 15.27 -5.30
C ILE A 79 -9.87 15.00 -4.03
N ALA A 80 -10.44 15.29 -2.84
CA ALA A 80 -9.74 15.07 -1.58
C ALA A 80 -9.36 13.59 -1.35
N MET A 81 -10.25 12.66 -1.70
CA MET A 81 -9.97 11.23 -1.60
C MET A 81 -8.91 10.79 -2.60
N SER A 82 -9.00 11.27 -3.85
CA SER A 82 -7.96 11.03 -4.87
C SER A 82 -6.58 11.47 -4.38
N GLU A 83 -6.46 12.68 -3.85
CA GLU A 83 -5.19 13.19 -3.30
C GLU A 83 -4.70 12.37 -2.11
N ASN A 84 -5.61 11.90 -1.24
CA ASN A 84 -5.25 11.05 -0.11
C ASN A 84 -4.69 9.70 -0.56
N ILE A 85 -5.34 9.06 -1.54
CA ILE A 85 -4.88 7.79 -2.12
C ILE A 85 -3.53 8.00 -2.83
N TYR A 86 -3.37 9.08 -3.60
CA TYR A 86 -2.10 9.39 -4.27
C TYR A 86 -0.95 9.60 -3.28
N LYS A 87 -1.18 10.36 -2.20
CA LYS A 87 -0.18 10.57 -1.14
C LYS A 87 0.19 9.26 -0.47
N THR A 88 -0.80 8.41 -0.19
CA THR A 88 -0.57 7.08 0.40
C THR A 88 0.25 6.18 -0.53
N ALA A 89 -0.09 6.15 -1.82
CA ALA A 89 0.64 5.38 -2.82
C ALA A 89 2.11 5.80 -2.91
N LEU A 90 2.37 7.12 -2.95
CA LEU A 90 3.72 7.67 -2.97
C LEU A 90 4.50 7.33 -1.70
N LEU A 91 3.87 7.46 -0.53
CA LEU A 91 4.48 7.13 0.75
C LEU A 91 4.89 5.66 0.82
N LEU A 92 3.97 4.74 0.49
CA LEU A 92 4.24 3.31 0.51
C LEU A 92 5.29 2.91 -0.53
N SER A 93 5.33 3.57 -1.69
CA SER A 93 6.42 3.42 -2.68
C SER A 93 7.78 3.78 -2.10
N ASN A 94 7.87 4.94 -1.44
CA ASN A 94 9.12 5.41 -0.86
C ASN A 94 9.60 4.47 0.25
N LEU A 95 8.70 4.03 1.12
CA LEU A 95 9.00 3.04 2.15
C LEU A 95 9.44 1.70 1.53
N ALA A 96 8.75 1.21 0.50
CA ALA A 96 9.11 -0.05 -0.13
C ALA A 96 10.49 -0.03 -0.82
N ARG A 97 10.94 1.14 -1.32
CA ARG A 97 12.30 1.28 -1.86
C ARG A 97 13.37 1.01 -0.81
N ASP A 98 13.12 1.42 0.44
CA ASP A 98 14.04 1.20 1.57
C ASP A 98 14.19 -0.28 1.94
N ILE A 99 13.38 -1.18 1.39
CA ILE A 99 13.55 -2.63 1.56
C ILE A 99 14.80 -3.12 0.80
N THR A 100 15.06 -2.54 -0.37
CA THR A 100 16.13 -2.98 -1.30
C THR A 100 17.45 -2.23 -1.14
N VAL A 101 17.49 -1.21 -0.26
CA VAL A 101 18.65 -0.35 0.04
C VAL A 101 19.27 -0.74 1.37
#